data_AF-A0A6J1LVP6-F1
#
_entry.id   AF-A0A6J1LVP6-F1
#
_cell.length_a   1.000
_cell.length_b   1.000
_cell.length_c   1.000
_cell.angle_alpha   90.00
_cell.angle_beta   90.00
_cell.angle_gamma   90.00
#
_symmetry.space_group_name_H-M   'P 1'
#
loop_
_entity.id
_entity.type
_entity.pdbx_description
1 polymer ?
#
loop_
_entity_poly.entity_id
_entity_poly.type
_entity_poly.pdbx_seq_one_letter_code
_entity_poly.pdbx_strand_id
1 'polypeptide(L)'
;MSNMSDDLCQFCVGLRTFVKNTLYVDAYLIMLAMPQWMVLSMFASNDYLIYTLLCFVGSFLMLSVIQKSDTLKYAWPWSWLAIGLCYELTTIGLGTFLMNVNFQHTMTLVSASVLTCGCVLVLCFFVISAYIFPNPYKLAGLAVLGLLQVFVLLAVCTICFLPFLIDLALLLFVLSVLILMVSVVLISYSNHDILIRDDALMMGFVLYVNYVFILLACFICYQRIYSNFNGSPSLGSSLSSNASNTEAASPNAR
;
A
#
# COMPACT_ATOMS: atom_id res chain seq x y z
N MET A 1 -25.40 -36.62 -15.38
CA MET A 1 -25.20 -35.21 -15.79
C MET A 1 -25.76 -34.20 -14.77
N SER A 2 -26.30 -34.61 -13.61
CA SER A 2 -26.79 -33.67 -12.57
C SER A 2 -25.74 -33.23 -11.54
N ASN A 3 -24.58 -33.90 -11.41
CA ASN A 3 -23.59 -33.53 -10.39
C ASN A 3 -22.86 -32.20 -10.68
N MET A 4 -22.80 -31.75 -11.93
CA MET A 4 -22.01 -30.56 -12.28
C MET A 4 -22.63 -29.25 -11.78
N SER A 5 -23.96 -29.20 -11.58
CA SER A 5 -24.68 -28.00 -11.12
C SER A 5 -24.60 -27.81 -9.60
N ASP A 6 -24.59 -28.91 -8.83
CA ASP A 6 -24.52 -28.85 -7.37
C ASP A 6 -23.12 -28.45 -6.90
N ASP A 7 -22.07 -28.95 -7.59
CA ASP A 7 -20.69 -28.57 -7.33
C ASP A 7 -20.44 -27.07 -7.60
N LEU A 8 -21.02 -26.53 -8.69
CA LEU A 8 -20.97 -25.09 -9.01
C LEU A 8 -21.65 -24.24 -7.93
N CYS A 9 -22.80 -24.69 -7.42
CA CYS A 9 -23.56 -23.95 -6.41
C CYS A 9 -22.85 -23.95 -5.05
N GLN A 10 -22.28 -25.09 -4.64
CA GLN A 10 -21.50 -25.21 -3.41
C GLN A 10 -20.18 -24.42 -3.49
N PHE A 11 -19.54 -24.42 -4.66
CA PHE A 11 -18.35 -23.61 -4.98
C PHE A 11 -18.62 -22.11 -4.89
N CYS A 12 -19.72 -21.61 -5.48
CA CYS A 12 -20.08 -20.19 -5.41
C CYS A 12 -20.39 -19.73 -3.98
N VAL A 13 -21.04 -20.58 -3.18
CA VAL A 13 -21.35 -20.27 -1.77
C VAL A 13 -20.07 -20.23 -0.91
N GLY A 14 -19.13 -21.16 -1.13
CA GLY A 14 -17.82 -21.18 -0.47
C GLY A 14 -17.00 -19.94 -0.78
N LEU A 15 -16.89 -19.58 -2.07
CA LEU A 15 -16.16 -18.40 -2.51
C LEU A 15 -16.72 -17.09 -1.93
N ARG A 16 -18.04 -16.91 -1.98
CA ARG A 16 -18.69 -15.71 -1.43
C ARG A 16 -18.44 -15.59 0.07
N THR A 17 -18.48 -16.71 0.79
CA THR A 17 -18.25 -16.74 2.23
C THR A 17 -16.79 -16.45 2.58
N PHE A 18 -15.85 -17.00 1.81
CA PHE A 18 -14.42 -16.72 1.95
C PHE A 18 -14.12 -15.23 1.72
N VAL A 19 -14.55 -14.67 0.59
CA VAL A 19 -14.34 -13.25 0.28
C VAL A 19 -14.97 -12.36 1.36
N LYS A 20 -16.18 -12.69 1.82
CA LYS A 20 -16.85 -11.94 2.89
C LYS A 20 -16.07 -12.00 4.21
N ASN A 21 -15.58 -13.17 4.61
CA ASN A 21 -14.81 -13.33 5.85
C ASN A 21 -13.48 -12.61 5.78
N THR A 22 -12.76 -12.75 4.67
CA THR A 22 -11.46 -12.09 4.47
C THR A 22 -11.61 -10.56 4.44
N LEU A 23 -12.64 -10.03 3.77
CA LEU A 23 -12.95 -8.60 3.77
C LEU A 23 -13.38 -8.11 5.16
N TYR A 24 -14.10 -8.94 5.92
CA TYR A 24 -14.50 -8.60 7.29
C TYR A 24 -13.28 -8.50 8.23
N VAL A 25 -12.33 -9.43 8.12
CA VAL A 25 -11.07 -9.38 8.89
C VAL A 25 -10.24 -8.17 8.51
N ASP A 26 -10.07 -7.90 7.20
CA ASP A 26 -9.32 -6.74 6.71
C ASP A 26 -9.96 -5.42 7.17
N ALA A 27 -11.28 -5.28 7.05
CA ALA A 27 -12.01 -4.11 7.53
C ALA A 27 -11.87 -3.92 9.06
N TYR A 28 -11.83 -5.01 9.82
CA TYR A 28 -11.61 -4.96 11.27
C TYR A 28 -10.21 -4.45 11.62
N LEU A 29 -9.17 -4.94 10.91
CA LEU A 29 -7.80 -4.44 11.05
C LEU A 29 -7.71 -2.95 10.71
N ILE A 30 -8.31 -2.52 9.60
CA ILE A 30 -8.32 -1.10 9.21
C ILE A 30 -9.06 -0.24 10.24
N MET A 31 -10.20 -0.71 10.76
CA MET A 31 -10.92 -0.01 11.83
C MET A 31 -10.11 0.11 13.12
N LEU A 32 -9.30 -0.89 13.48
CA LEU A 32 -8.42 -0.81 14.65
C LEU A 32 -7.24 0.15 14.41
N ALA A 33 -6.74 0.23 13.19
CA ALA A 33 -5.66 1.13 12.82
C ALA A 33 -6.06 2.61 12.80
N MET A 34 -7.31 2.93 12.41
CA MET A 34 -7.76 4.32 12.26
C MET A 34 -7.65 5.17 13.55
N PRO A 35 -8.10 4.72 14.74
CA PRO A 35 -7.90 5.46 15.98
C PRO A 35 -6.43 5.71 16.29
N GLN A 36 -5.56 4.73 16.04
CA GLN A 36 -4.12 4.87 16.26
C GLN A 36 -3.54 5.96 15.35
N TRP A 37 -3.88 5.97 14.06
CA TRP A 37 -3.45 7.03 13.13
C TRP A 37 -3.99 8.40 13.51
N MET A 38 -5.24 8.49 13.97
CA MET A 38 -5.84 9.74 14.42
C MET A 38 -5.08 10.31 15.62
N VAL A 39 -4.76 9.49 16.62
CA VAL A 39 -3.98 9.91 17.79
C VAL A 39 -2.56 10.31 17.38
N LEU A 40 -1.87 9.51 16.56
CA LEU A 40 -0.53 9.83 16.06
C LEU A 40 -0.51 11.16 15.28
N SER A 41 -1.52 11.44 14.46
CA SER A 41 -1.61 12.69 13.71
C SER A 41 -1.79 13.94 14.59
N MET A 42 -2.35 13.81 15.81
CA MET A 42 -2.48 14.92 16.76
C MET A 42 -1.16 15.29 17.44
N PHE A 43 -0.22 14.36 17.55
CA PHE A 43 1.07 14.58 18.21
C PHE A 43 2.18 15.05 17.24
N ALA A 44 1.81 15.48 16.01
CA ALA A 44 2.71 15.76 14.90
C ALA A 44 3.90 16.66 15.28
N SER A 45 5.10 16.08 15.29
CA SER A 45 6.40 16.74 15.39
C SER A 45 7.26 16.24 14.22
N ASN A 46 7.92 17.16 13.52
CA ASN A 46 8.32 17.01 12.11
C ASN A 46 9.51 16.08 11.82
N ASP A 47 10.11 15.42 12.80
CA ASP A 47 11.47 14.83 12.64
C ASP A 47 11.58 13.30 12.75
N TYR A 48 10.49 12.54 12.56
CA TYR A 48 10.48 11.09 12.88
C TYR A 48 10.57 10.11 11.68
N LEU A 49 10.98 10.56 10.49
CA LEU A 49 11.06 9.68 9.29
C LEU A 49 11.94 8.43 9.48
N ILE A 50 13.00 8.52 10.29
CA ILE A 50 13.87 7.38 10.60
C ILE A 50 13.12 6.30 11.40
N TYR A 51 12.23 6.71 12.32
CA TYR A 51 11.42 5.76 13.11
C TYR A 51 10.43 5.01 12.24
N THR A 52 9.80 5.70 11.29
CA THR A 52 8.93 5.09 10.27
C THR A 52 9.66 3.98 9.51
N LEU A 53 10.86 4.27 9.01
CA LEU A 53 11.65 3.32 8.25
C LEU A 53 12.08 2.12 9.12
N LEU A 54 12.49 2.36 10.36
CA LEU A 54 12.84 1.31 11.32
C LEU A 54 11.64 0.39 11.61
N CYS A 55 10.44 0.96 11.81
CA CYS A 55 9.21 0.20 12.03
C CYS A 55 8.85 -0.68 10.82
N PHE A 56 8.97 -0.16 9.60
CA PHE A 56 8.71 -0.96 8.40
C PHE A 56 9.73 -2.09 8.25
N VAL A 57 11.03 -1.81 8.39
CA VAL A 57 12.08 -2.83 8.31
C VAL A 57 11.87 -3.90 9.40
N GLY A 58 11.56 -3.50 10.63
CA GLY A 58 11.24 -4.42 11.71
C GLY A 58 10.04 -5.31 11.40
N SER A 59 8.99 -4.75 10.80
CA SER A 59 7.81 -5.50 10.35
C SER A 59 8.16 -6.53 9.28
N PHE A 60 8.93 -6.15 8.25
CA PHE A 60 9.37 -7.09 7.20
C PHE A 60 10.25 -8.21 7.72
N LEU A 61 11.16 -7.90 8.65
CA LEU A 61 12.01 -8.91 9.28
C LEU A 61 11.16 -9.88 10.09
N MET A 62 10.22 -9.38 10.90
CA MET A 62 9.29 -10.24 11.64
C MET A 62 8.45 -11.11 10.72
N LEU A 63 7.91 -10.55 9.64
CA LEU A 63 7.15 -11.32 8.65
C LEU A 63 7.99 -12.42 8.01
N SER A 64 9.26 -12.13 7.69
CA SER A 64 10.20 -13.10 7.13
C SER A 64 10.51 -14.24 8.10
N VAL A 65 10.63 -13.94 9.40
CA VAL A 65 10.84 -14.94 10.46
C VAL A 65 9.60 -15.82 10.62
N ILE A 66 8.39 -15.23 10.62
CA ILE A 66 7.12 -15.97 10.69
C ILE A 66 6.99 -16.91 9.48
N GLN A 67 7.32 -16.43 8.28
CA GLN A 67 7.22 -17.23 7.05
C GLN A 67 8.25 -18.37 6.97
N LYS A 68 9.46 -18.18 7.50
CA LYS A 68 10.51 -19.23 7.49
C LYS A 68 10.38 -20.24 8.62
N SER A 69 9.72 -19.88 9.72
CA SER A 69 9.62 -20.72 10.90
C SER A 69 8.29 -21.47 10.91
N ASP A 70 8.30 -22.74 10.50
CA ASP A 70 7.14 -23.62 10.60
C ASP A 70 6.64 -23.73 12.06
N THR A 71 7.59 -23.74 13.01
CA THR A 71 7.28 -23.77 14.44
C THR A 71 6.52 -22.53 14.87
N LEU A 72 6.90 -21.34 14.39
CA LEU A 72 6.24 -20.10 14.78
C LEU A 72 4.90 -19.91 14.07
N LYS A 73 4.77 -20.44 12.84
CA LYS A 73 3.54 -20.38 12.05
C LYS A 73 2.40 -21.16 12.70
N TYR A 74 2.66 -22.36 13.21
CA TYR A 74 1.62 -23.25 13.74
C TYR A 74 1.59 -23.39 15.28
N ALA A 75 2.58 -22.87 16.01
CA ALA A 75 2.55 -22.90 17.47
C ALA A 75 1.61 -21.83 18.03
N TRP A 76 0.45 -22.26 18.52
CA TRP A 76 -0.40 -21.46 19.39
C TRP A 76 0.23 -21.34 20.79
N PRO A 77 0.29 -20.16 21.45
CA PRO A 77 -0.24 -18.85 21.07
C PRO A 77 0.76 -17.92 20.36
N TRP A 78 1.99 -18.38 20.13
CA TRP A 78 3.09 -17.55 19.62
C TRP A 78 2.84 -16.95 18.23
N SER A 79 2.16 -17.69 17.36
CA SER A 79 1.76 -17.21 16.02
C SER A 79 0.92 -15.93 16.09
N TRP A 80 -0.09 -15.92 16.96
CA TRP A 80 -0.97 -14.75 17.16
C TRP A 80 -0.22 -13.53 17.70
N LEU A 81 0.67 -13.76 18.66
CA LEU A 81 1.47 -12.68 19.24
C LEU A 81 2.45 -12.10 18.22
N ALA A 82 3.07 -12.95 17.39
CA ALA A 82 3.99 -12.51 16.34
C ALA A 82 3.27 -11.70 15.25
N ILE A 83 2.08 -12.15 14.80
CA ILE A 83 1.30 -11.42 13.80
C ILE A 83 0.76 -10.11 14.38
N GLY A 84 0.26 -10.13 15.63
CA GLY A 84 -0.19 -8.92 16.33
C GLY A 84 0.93 -7.89 16.48
N LEU A 85 2.13 -8.33 16.86
CA LEU A 85 3.29 -7.44 16.94
C LEU A 85 3.67 -6.88 15.56
N CYS A 86 3.68 -7.72 14.52
CA CYS A 86 3.98 -7.28 13.15
C CYS A 86 2.94 -6.26 12.64
N TYR A 87 1.67 -6.45 13.00
CA TYR A 87 0.59 -5.51 12.73
C TYR A 87 0.81 -4.18 13.44
N GLU A 88 1.12 -4.17 14.73
CA GLU A 88 1.37 -2.93 15.47
C GLU A 88 2.57 -2.16 14.90
N LEU A 89 3.71 -2.83 14.61
CA LEU A 89 4.85 -2.15 14.00
C LEU A 89 4.50 -1.54 12.63
N THR A 90 3.75 -2.27 11.80
CA THR A 90 3.34 -1.79 10.48
C THR A 90 2.42 -0.58 10.63
N THR A 91 1.50 -0.64 11.60
CA THR A 91 0.50 0.42 11.84
C THR A 91 1.12 1.68 12.43
N ILE A 92 2.09 1.54 13.34
CA ILE A 92 2.89 2.65 13.88
C ILE A 92 3.78 3.25 12.78
N GLY A 93 4.42 2.42 11.95
CA GLY A 93 5.19 2.89 10.80
C GLY A 93 4.32 3.72 9.85
N LEU A 94 3.14 3.22 9.51
CA LEU A 94 2.19 3.95 8.65
C LEU A 94 1.65 5.22 9.31
N GLY A 95 1.34 5.18 10.61
CA GLY A 95 0.83 6.33 11.35
C GLY A 95 1.86 7.46 11.46
N THR A 96 3.13 7.12 11.74
CA THR A 96 4.23 8.10 11.76
C THR A 96 4.50 8.69 10.37
N PHE A 97 4.29 7.92 9.31
CA PHE A 97 4.37 8.43 7.94
C PHE A 97 3.27 9.45 7.60
N LEU A 98 2.03 9.13 8.00
CA LEU A 98 0.84 9.98 7.79
C LEU A 98 0.87 11.28 8.62
N MET A 99 1.66 11.30 9.68
CA MET A 99 1.83 12.45 10.59
C MET A 99 2.40 13.69 9.90
N ASN A 100 3.14 13.52 8.80
CA ASN A 100 3.77 14.61 8.05
C ASN A 100 2.80 15.29 7.04
N VAL A 101 1.50 15.01 7.14
CA VAL A 101 0.51 15.38 6.12
C VAL A 101 -0.73 15.98 6.79
N ASN A 102 -1.34 16.98 6.16
CA ASN A 102 -2.60 17.53 6.63
C ASN A 102 -3.66 16.43 6.77
N PHE A 103 -4.41 16.47 7.87
CA PHE A 103 -5.43 15.49 8.22
C PHE A 103 -6.43 15.19 7.08
N GLN A 104 -6.89 16.23 6.37
CA GLN A 104 -7.81 16.08 5.24
C GLN A 104 -7.23 15.24 4.09
N HIS A 105 -5.94 15.41 3.79
CA HIS A 105 -5.26 14.62 2.76
C HIS A 105 -5.05 13.18 3.23
N THR A 106 -4.70 12.98 4.49
CA THR A 106 -4.60 11.64 5.10
C THR A 106 -5.92 10.88 4.96
N MET A 107 -7.06 11.50 5.26
CA MET A 107 -8.38 10.88 5.10
C MET A 107 -8.70 10.54 3.64
N THR A 108 -8.33 11.43 2.71
CA THR A 108 -8.54 11.20 1.26
C THR A 108 -7.68 10.04 0.76
N LEU A 109 -6.42 9.96 1.19
CA LEU A 109 -5.52 8.87 0.84
C LEU A 109 -6.01 7.53 1.37
N VAL A 110 -6.37 7.47 2.66
CA VAL A 110 -6.95 6.27 3.29
C VAL A 110 -8.20 5.82 2.52
N SER A 111 -9.11 6.74 2.19
CA SER A 111 -10.32 6.43 1.42
C SER A 111 -9.99 5.91 0.02
N ALA A 112 -9.02 6.51 -0.68
CA ALA A 112 -8.61 6.08 -2.02
C ALA A 112 -7.96 4.69 -2.01
N SER A 113 -7.13 4.40 -1.00
CA SER A 113 -6.50 3.09 -0.82
C SER A 113 -7.52 2.00 -0.50
N VAL A 114 -8.50 2.27 0.39
CA VAL A 114 -9.59 1.33 0.69
C VAL A 114 -10.42 1.05 -0.56
N LEU A 115 -10.76 2.10 -1.34
CA LEU A 115 -11.50 1.94 -2.59
C LEU A 115 -10.72 1.09 -3.59
N THR A 116 -9.41 1.32 -3.73
CA THR A 116 -8.53 0.54 -4.60
C THR A 116 -8.48 -0.93 -4.18
N CYS A 117 -8.29 -1.22 -2.89
CA CYS A 117 -8.37 -2.59 -2.36
C CYS A 117 -9.72 -3.25 -2.64
N GLY A 118 -10.83 -2.51 -2.43
CA GLY A 118 -12.18 -2.98 -2.74
C GLY A 118 -12.34 -3.33 -4.23
N CYS A 119 -11.87 -2.47 -5.14
CA CYS A 119 -11.87 -2.74 -6.58
C CYS A 119 -11.07 -4.00 -6.93
N VAL A 120 -9.90 -4.20 -6.32
CA VAL A 120 -9.09 -5.41 -6.54
C VAL A 120 -9.83 -6.67 -6.10
N LEU A 121 -10.47 -6.65 -4.93
CA LEU A 121 -11.24 -7.79 -4.45
C LEU A 121 -12.43 -8.11 -5.37
N VAL A 122 -13.10 -7.09 -5.90
CA VAL A 122 -14.16 -7.25 -6.91
C VAL A 122 -13.58 -7.85 -8.20
N LEU A 123 -12.42 -7.39 -8.67
CA LEU A 123 -11.75 -7.97 -9.83
C LEU A 123 -11.36 -9.43 -9.58
N CYS A 124 -10.83 -9.76 -8.40
CA CYS A 124 -10.54 -11.14 -8.00
C CYS A 124 -11.80 -12.01 -8.07
N PHE A 125 -12.93 -11.51 -7.58
CA PHE A 125 -14.21 -12.22 -7.65
C PHE A 125 -14.62 -12.50 -9.10
N PHE A 126 -14.49 -11.53 -10.00
CA PHE A 126 -14.76 -11.73 -11.43
C PHE A 126 -13.79 -12.72 -12.08
N VAL A 127 -12.49 -12.65 -11.78
CA VAL A 127 -11.48 -13.58 -12.32
C VAL A 127 -11.77 -15.02 -11.90
N ILE A 128 -12.10 -15.23 -10.63
CA ILE A 128 -12.45 -16.56 -10.11
C ILE A 128 -13.76 -17.05 -10.75
N SER A 129 -14.76 -16.18 -10.89
CA SER A 129 -16.03 -16.51 -11.53
C SER A 129 -15.89 -16.83 -13.02
N ALA A 130 -14.88 -16.28 -13.70
CA ALA A 130 -14.65 -16.50 -15.13
C ALA A 130 -13.92 -17.82 -15.42
N TYR A 131 -13.48 -18.57 -14.40
CA TYR A 131 -12.71 -19.84 -14.52
C TYR A 131 -11.41 -19.75 -15.34
N ILE A 132 -10.92 -18.54 -15.63
CA ILE A 132 -9.61 -18.33 -16.23
C ILE A 132 -8.62 -18.38 -15.07
N PHE A 133 -8.08 -19.57 -14.78
CA PHE A 133 -7.05 -19.74 -13.76
C PHE A 133 -5.65 -19.63 -14.39
N PRO A 134 -5.06 -18.42 -14.51
CA PRO A 134 -3.62 -18.35 -14.69
C PRO A 134 -2.99 -19.03 -13.48
N ASN A 135 -1.94 -19.83 -13.70
CA ASN A 135 -1.26 -20.53 -12.62
C ASN A 135 -0.80 -19.51 -11.57
N PRO A 136 -1.35 -19.55 -10.33
CA PRO A 136 -1.21 -18.46 -9.37
C PRO A 136 0.23 -18.29 -8.89
N TYR A 137 1.02 -19.36 -8.90
CA TYR A 137 2.45 -19.32 -8.57
C TYR A 137 3.25 -18.56 -9.63
N LYS A 138 2.90 -18.69 -10.92
CA LYS A 138 3.54 -17.92 -11.99
C LYS A 138 3.19 -16.43 -11.88
N LEU A 139 1.94 -16.13 -11.52
CA LEU A 139 1.47 -14.77 -11.31
C LEU A 139 2.19 -14.10 -10.11
N ALA A 140 2.35 -14.84 -9.00
CA ALA A 140 3.11 -14.37 -7.84
C ALA A 140 4.59 -14.12 -8.19
N GLY A 141 5.21 -15.03 -8.95
CA GLY A 141 6.59 -14.85 -9.45
C GLY A 141 6.73 -13.60 -10.31
N LEU A 142 5.77 -13.32 -11.20
CA LEU A 142 5.74 -12.11 -12.02
C LEU A 142 5.63 -10.85 -11.15
N ALA A 143 4.78 -10.86 -10.12
CA ALA A 143 4.65 -9.73 -9.20
C ALA A 143 5.97 -9.42 -8.47
N VAL A 144 6.66 -10.45 -7.97
CA VAL A 144 7.95 -10.31 -7.28
C VAL A 144 9.03 -9.79 -8.22
N LEU A 145 9.09 -10.31 -9.46
CA LEU A 145 10.00 -9.79 -10.48
C LEU A 145 9.71 -8.32 -10.81
N GLY A 146 8.43 -7.94 -10.87
CA GLY A 146 8.05 -6.54 -11.05
C GLY A 146 8.48 -5.65 -9.87
N LEU A 147 8.34 -6.10 -8.62
CA LEU A 147 8.86 -5.36 -7.46
C LEU A 147 10.39 -5.21 -7.52
N LEU A 148 11.11 -6.27 -7.90
CA LEU A 148 12.56 -6.19 -8.11
C LEU A 148 12.92 -5.17 -9.21
N GLN A 149 12.15 -5.14 -10.30
CA GLN A 149 12.32 -4.18 -11.38
C GLN A 149 12.11 -2.73 -10.90
N VAL A 150 11.17 -2.48 -9.99
CA VAL A 150 10.96 -1.15 -9.38
C VAL A 150 12.20 -0.69 -8.63
N PHE A 151 12.83 -1.56 -7.84
CA PHE A 151 14.08 -1.22 -7.13
C PHE A 151 15.21 -0.86 -8.10
N VAL A 152 15.35 -1.62 -9.19
CA VAL A 152 16.35 -1.34 -10.22
C VAL A 152 16.06 0.01 -10.88
N LEU A 153 14.81 0.29 -11.25
CA LEU A 153 14.43 1.58 -11.84
C LEU A 153 14.65 2.75 -10.89
N LEU A 154 14.37 2.58 -9.60
CA LEU A 154 14.63 3.61 -8.59
C LEU A 154 16.13 3.88 -8.45
N ALA A 155 16.96 2.84 -8.44
CA ALA A 155 18.42 2.96 -8.39
C ALA A 155 19.00 3.57 -9.67
N VAL A 156 18.43 3.28 -10.84
CA VAL A 156 18.83 3.94 -12.09
C VAL A 156 18.41 5.41 -12.07
N CYS A 157 17.24 5.71 -11.51
CA CYS A 157 16.77 7.09 -11.41
C CYS A 157 17.66 7.96 -10.51
N THR A 158 18.19 7.42 -9.41
CA THR A 158 19.11 8.18 -8.55
C THR A 158 20.41 8.55 -9.25
N ILE A 159 20.80 7.80 -10.29
CA ILE A 159 22.00 8.07 -11.09
C ILE A 159 21.69 8.99 -12.27
N CYS A 160 20.62 8.72 -13.02
CA CYS A 160 20.32 9.39 -14.29
C CYS A 160 19.42 10.63 -14.17
N PHE A 161 18.82 10.89 -12.99
CA PHE A 161 17.94 12.04 -12.73
C PHE A 161 16.82 12.26 -13.77
N LEU A 162 16.30 11.20 -14.37
CA LEU A 162 15.19 11.30 -15.33
C LEU A 162 13.83 11.23 -14.61
N PRO A 163 12.99 12.27 -14.66
CA PRO A 163 11.70 12.27 -13.97
C PRO A 163 10.77 11.17 -14.51
N PHE A 164 10.76 10.91 -15.82
CA PHE A 164 9.91 9.88 -16.43
C PHE A 164 10.13 8.47 -15.84
N LEU A 165 11.36 8.13 -15.43
CA LEU A 165 11.64 6.81 -14.84
C LEU A 165 10.94 6.62 -13.50
N ILE A 166 10.77 7.68 -12.71
CA ILE A 166 10.07 7.59 -11.42
C ILE A 166 8.58 7.31 -11.66
N ASP A 167 7.95 7.88 -12.71
CA ASP A 167 6.52 7.65 -13.00
C ASP A 167 6.30 6.21 -13.44
N LEU A 168 7.21 5.70 -14.29
CA LEU A 168 7.21 4.31 -14.71
C LEU A 168 7.46 3.35 -13.53
N ALA A 169 8.41 3.68 -12.65
CA ALA A 169 8.70 2.88 -11.46
C ALA A 169 7.49 2.83 -10.52
N LEU A 170 6.81 3.95 -10.32
CA LEU A 170 5.62 4.00 -9.49
C LEU A 170 4.44 3.23 -10.11
N LEU A 171 4.22 3.35 -11.43
CA LEU A 171 3.19 2.58 -12.13
C LEU A 171 3.46 1.07 -12.01
N LEU A 172 4.70 0.65 -12.24
CA LEU A 172 5.11 -0.75 -12.07
C LEU A 172 4.96 -1.20 -10.62
N PHE A 173 5.26 -0.36 -9.65
CA PHE A 173 5.07 -0.65 -8.23
C PHE A 173 3.61 -0.95 -7.91
N VAL A 174 2.70 -0.04 -8.30
CA VAL A 174 1.26 -0.24 -8.11
C VAL A 174 0.82 -1.53 -8.81
N LEU A 175 1.17 -1.70 -10.09
CA LEU A 175 0.78 -2.88 -10.86
C LEU A 175 1.27 -4.19 -10.20
N SER A 176 2.52 -4.22 -9.73
CA SER A 176 3.08 -5.38 -9.02
C SER A 176 2.33 -5.69 -7.73
N VAL A 177 1.99 -4.69 -6.93
CA VAL A 177 1.22 -4.88 -5.69
C VAL A 177 -0.20 -5.39 -6.00
N LEU A 178 -0.84 -4.88 -7.06
CA LEU A 178 -2.15 -5.39 -7.51
C LEU A 178 -2.08 -6.85 -7.96
N ILE A 179 -1.07 -7.22 -8.76
CA ILE A 179 -0.86 -8.60 -9.19
C ILE A 179 -0.57 -9.51 -7.99
N LEU A 180 0.20 -9.02 -7.00
CA LEU A 180 0.49 -9.76 -5.76
C LEU A 180 -0.79 -10.01 -4.97
N MET A 181 -1.62 -8.99 -4.74
CA MET A 181 -2.94 -9.11 -4.11
C MET A 181 -3.79 -10.20 -4.77
N VAL A 182 -3.92 -10.15 -6.10
CA VAL A 182 -4.68 -11.15 -6.86
C VAL A 182 -4.08 -12.55 -6.69
N SER A 183 -2.76 -12.66 -6.77
CA SER A 183 -2.04 -13.95 -6.63
C SER A 183 -2.27 -14.57 -5.25
N VAL A 184 -2.15 -13.78 -4.18
CA VAL A 184 -2.31 -14.28 -2.80
C VAL A 184 -3.76 -14.76 -2.58
N VAL A 185 -4.76 -14.03 -3.07
CA VAL A 185 -6.17 -14.45 -3.00
C VAL A 185 -6.39 -15.77 -3.76
N LEU A 186 -5.81 -15.92 -4.96
CA LEU A 186 -5.94 -17.15 -5.75
C LEU A 186 -5.22 -18.35 -5.11
N ILE A 187 -4.04 -18.15 -4.51
CA ILE A 187 -3.31 -19.21 -3.79
C ILE A 187 -4.12 -19.69 -2.59
N SER A 188 -4.68 -18.75 -1.81
CA SER A 188 -5.50 -19.08 -0.65
C SER A 188 -6.75 -19.86 -1.05
N TYR A 189 -7.37 -19.48 -2.18
CA TYR A 189 -8.51 -20.20 -2.72
C TYR A 189 -8.18 -21.63 -3.17
N SER A 190 -7.06 -21.83 -3.86
CA SER A 190 -6.56 -23.15 -4.29
C SER A 190 -6.38 -24.13 -3.12
N ASN A 191 -6.06 -23.63 -1.92
CA ASN A 191 -5.74 -24.45 -0.75
C ASN A 191 -6.91 -24.58 0.23
N HIS A 192 -8.11 -24.12 -0.14
CA HIS A 192 -9.24 -23.96 0.78
C HIS A 192 -9.75 -25.28 1.39
N ASP A 193 -9.61 -26.41 0.68
CA ASP A 193 -10.09 -27.72 1.15
C ASP A 193 -9.28 -28.31 2.33
N ILE A 194 -8.07 -27.79 2.60
CA ILE A 194 -7.14 -28.38 3.58
C ILE A 194 -6.92 -27.48 4.80
N LEU A 195 -7.33 -26.20 4.76
CA LEU A 195 -6.73 -25.19 5.66
C LEU A 195 -7.73 -24.37 6.49
N ILE A 196 -7.56 -24.54 7.80
CA ILE A 196 -8.31 -24.07 8.96
C ILE A 196 -8.17 -22.54 9.18
N ARG A 197 -9.07 -22.00 10.01
CA ARG A 197 -9.16 -20.63 10.61
C ARG A 197 -7.86 -19.84 10.79
N ASP A 198 -6.72 -20.47 11.05
CA ASP A 198 -5.43 -19.79 11.27
C ASP A 198 -4.84 -19.18 9.98
N ASP A 199 -5.11 -19.78 8.83
CA ASP A 199 -4.66 -19.25 7.53
C ASP A 199 -5.48 -18.04 7.09
N ALA A 200 -6.72 -17.90 7.55
CA ALA A 200 -7.55 -16.72 7.28
C ALA A 200 -6.99 -15.46 7.96
N LEU A 201 -6.41 -15.60 9.16
CA LEU A 201 -5.79 -14.48 9.87
C LEU A 201 -4.48 -14.07 9.18
N MET A 202 -3.63 -15.03 8.83
CA MET A 202 -2.40 -14.76 8.08
C MET A 202 -2.71 -14.12 6.71
N MET A 203 -3.75 -14.59 6.02
CA MET A 203 -4.25 -14.01 4.78
C MET A 203 -4.73 -12.57 4.96
N GLY A 204 -5.54 -12.31 5.98
CA GLY A 204 -5.99 -10.96 6.33
C GLY A 204 -4.81 -10.02 6.63
N PHE A 205 -3.78 -10.51 7.34
CA PHE A 205 -2.56 -9.74 7.57
C PHE A 205 -1.78 -9.44 6.28
N VAL A 206 -1.64 -10.40 5.37
CA VAL A 206 -0.97 -10.17 4.08
C VAL A 206 -1.74 -9.17 3.22
N LEU A 207 -3.09 -9.20 3.24
CA LEU A 207 -3.90 -8.17 2.59
C LEU A 207 -3.70 -6.79 3.22
N TYR A 208 -3.62 -6.72 4.55
CA TYR A 208 -3.32 -5.47 5.25
C TYR A 208 -1.96 -4.89 4.83
N VAL A 209 -0.91 -5.72 4.75
CA VAL A 209 0.41 -5.27 4.25
C VAL A 209 0.33 -4.74 2.82
N ASN A 210 -0.43 -5.40 1.94
CA ASN A 210 -0.66 -4.90 0.58
C ASN A 210 -1.44 -3.59 0.56
N TYR A 211 -2.44 -3.44 1.41
CA TYR A 211 -3.15 -2.17 1.61
C TYR A 211 -2.18 -1.06 2.02
N VAL A 212 -1.25 -1.33 2.94
CA VAL A 212 -0.22 -0.36 3.34
C VAL A 212 0.68 0.03 2.16
N PHE A 213 1.07 -0.93 1.31
CA PHE A 213 1.83 -0.61 0.09
C PHE A 213 1.05 0.24 -0.91
N ILE A 214 -0.24 -0.01 -1.08
CA ILE A 214 -1.11 0.81 -1.92
C ILE A 214 -1.20 2.23 -1.35
N LEU A 215 -1.35 2.38 -0.03
CA LEU A 215 -1.37 3.70 0.62
C LEU A 215 -0.05 4.43 0.40
N LEU A 216 1.08 3.76 0.58
CA LEU A 216 2.40 4.32 0.29
C LEU A 216 2.52 4.77 -1.16
N ALA A 217 2.05 3.96 -2.11
CA ALA A 217 2.05 4.33 -3.54
C ALA A 217 1.19 5.57 -3.80
N CYS A 218 -0.05 5.60 -3.28
CA CYS A 218 -0.96 6.75 -3.40
C CYS A 218 -0.34 8.01 -2.82
N PHE A 219 0.36 7.90 -1.69
CA PHE A 219 1.05 9.01 -1.07
C PHE A 219 2.21 9.56 -1.94
N ILE A 220 3.05 8.67 -2.48
CA ILE A 220 4.14 9.08 -3.37
C ILE A 220 3.57 9.75 -4.64
N CYS A 221 2.49 9.21 -5.21
CA CYS A 221 1.75 9.86 -6.30
C CYS A 221 1.33 11.27 -5.92
N TYR A 222 0.71 11.41 -4.75
CA TYR A 222 0.19 12.68 -4.27
C TYR A 222 1.30 13.72 -4.10
N GLN A 223 2.38 13.37 -3.40
CA GLN A 223 3.53 14.28 -3.21
C GLN A 223 4.10 14.76 -4.55
N ARG A 224 4.17 13.87 -5.53
CA ARG A 224 4.69 14.20 -6.85
C ARG A 224 3.77 15.10 -7.66
N ILE A 225 2.46 14.83 -7.63
CA ILE A 225 1.49 15.70 -8.28
C ILE A 225 1.58 17.10 -7.66
N TYR A 226 1.62 17.18 -6.33
CA TYR A 226 1.75 18.43 -5.60
C TYR A 226 3.04 19.20 -5.94
N SER A 227 4.19 18.53 -6.03
CA SER A 227 5.46 19.17 -6.39
C SER A 227 5.47 19.68 -7.83
N ASN A 228 4.86 18.96 -8.78
CA ASN A 228 4.73 19.43 -10.17
C ASN A 228 3.80 20.65 -10.29
N PHE A 229 2.72 20.71 -9.51
CA PHE A 229 1.81 21.88 -9.52
C PHE A 229 2.47 23.13 -8.93
N ASN A 230 3.20 23.00 -7.82
CA ASN A 230 3.93 24.12 -7.21
C ASN A 230 5.23 24.47 -7.95
N GLY A 231 5.74 23.57 -8.79
CA GLY A 231 6.94 23.76 -9.60
C GLY A 231 6.71 24.41 -10.96
N SER A 232 5.46 24.75 -11.33
CA SER A 232 5.21 25.55 -12.54
C SER A 232 5.65 27.00 -12.30
N PRO A 233 6.72 27.50 -12.96
CA PRO A 233 7.03 28.91 -12.89
C PRO A 233 5.88 29.66 -13.56
N SER A 234 5.43 30.70 -12.89
CA SER A 234 4.74 31.85 -13.47
C SER A 234 5.61 32.46 -14.59
N LEU A 235 5.65 31.83 -15.75
CA LEU A 235 6.20 32.37 -16.98
C LEU A 235 5.07 33.14 -17.68
N GLY A 236 4.66 34.28 -17.12
CA GLY A 236 3.50 34.99 -17.65
C GLY A 236 2.94 36.13 -16.80
N SER A 237 3.78 36.88 -16.07
CA SER A 237 3.41 38.23 -15.64
C SER A 237 4.65 39.12 -15.60
N SER A 238 4.93 39.75 -16.76
CA SER A 238 5.38 41.14 -16.90
C SER A 238 6.47 41.60 -15.92
N LEU A 239 7.74 41.75 -16.30
CA LEU A 239 8.19 42.70 -17.35
C LEU A 239 7.32 43.97 -17.44
N SER A 240 6.97 44.59 -16.30
CA SER A 240 6.39 45.94 -16.22
C SER A 240 6.64 46.57 -14.84
N SER A 241 7.90 46.63 -14.40
CA SER A 241 8.28 47.47 -13.25
C SER A 241 9.69 48.08 -13.33
N ASN A 242 10.34 48.02 -14.50
CA ASN A 242 11.67 48.63 -14.73
C ASN A 242 11.62 49.93 -15.55
N ALA A 243 10.49 50.65 -15.54
CA ALA A 243 10.35 51.93 -16.24
C ALA A 243 9.62 52.99 -15.39
N SER A 244 10.03 53.17 -14.14
CA SER A 244 9.81 54.42 -13.39
C SER A 244 10.55 54.32 -12.06
N ASN A 245 11.74 54.92 -11.98
CA ASN A 245 12.33 55.59 -10.82
C ASN A 245 13.86 55.66 -10.99
N THR A 246 14.27 56.43 -12.00
CA THR A 246 15.61 57.02 -12.08
C THR A 246 15.40 58.53 -12.19
N GLU A 247 15.46 59.21 -11.04
CA GLU A 247 15.60 60.67 -10.79
C GLU A 247 15.11 60.87 -9.34
N ALA A 248 15.84 61.41 -8.35
CA ALA A 248 16.95 62.34 -8.37
C ALA A 248 17.84 62.18 -7.12
N ALA A 249 19.02 62.78 -7.22
CA ALA A 249 20.14 62.80 -6.29
C ALA A 249 19.87 63.47 -4.92
N SER A 250 20.53 62.94 -3.85
CA SER A 250 21.46 63.57 -2.87
C SER A 250 21.18 64.99 -2.29
N PRO A 251 21.84 65.47 -1.20
CA PRO A 251 22.36 64.90 0.06
C PRO A 251 21.85 65.68 1.33
N ASN A 252 22.11 65.17 2.55
CA ASN A 252 22.53 65.91 3.77
C ASN A 252 22.31 65.03 5.02
N ALA A 253 23.36 64.64 5.76
CA ALA A 253 24.05 65.42 6.79
C ALA A 253 23.25 65.60 8.10
N ARG A 254 23.39 64.63 9.01
CA ARG A 254 23.88 64.80 10.40
C ARG A 254 24.00 63.45 11.10
#